data_AF-A0A538RYY2-F1
#
_entry.id   AF-A0A538RYY2-F1
#
_cell.length_a   1.000
_cell.length_b   1.000
_cell.length_c   1.000
_cell.angle_alpha   90.00
_cell.angle_beta   90.00
_cell.angle_gamma   90.00
#
_symmetry.space_group_name_H-M   'P 1'
#
loop_
_entity.id
_entity.type
_entity.pdbx_description
1 polymer ?
#
loop_
_entity_poly.entity_id
_entity_poly.type
_entity_poly.pdbx_seq_one_letter_code
_entity_poly.pdbx_strand_id
1 'polypeptide(L)'
;MDFDNPIRQPWDGMVARTGVYVRYEGEDKTPVAAPAESTPQREAKRHKFLVLAVNCAHLGCPVSWFQESGLFMCPCHGGVYYASGERAAGPPPRGLYRCVYRVTQVRGVDHLEIQAPHFPTLQDTLEPAIRSQKSEVGGQKSEVRGV
;
A
#
# COMPACT_ATOMS: atom_id res chain seq x y z
N MET A 1 0.14 20.59 10.94
CA MET A 1 1.19 19.76 11.57
C MET A 1 1.30 18.55 10.68
N ASP A 2 2.31 18.59 9.84
CA ASP A 2 2.16 18.35 8.41
C ASP A 2 2.45 16.89 8.03
N PHE A 3 1.78 16.41 6.99
CA PHE A 3 2.10 15.12 6.37
C PHE A 3 3.44 15.27 5.65
N ASP A 4 4.53 14.84 6.29
CA ASP A 4 5.84 14.79 5.64
C ASP A 4 5.86 13.61 4.67
N ASN A 5 5.65 13.92 3.39
CA ASN A 5 5.78 12.96 2.30
C ASN A 5 7.29 12.77 2.02
N PRO A 6 7.86 11.58 2.25
CA PRO A 6 9.31 11.35 2.14
C PRO A 6 9.84 11.31 0.69
N ILE A 7 8.99 11.53 -0.31
CA ILE A 7 9.33 11.50 -1.73
C ILE A 7 9.35 12.95 -2.24
N ARG A 8 10.49 13.38 -2.82
CA ARG A 8 10.76 14.78 -3.27
C ARG A 8 11.26 14.84 -4.73
N GLN A 9 10.63 14.13 -5.66
CA GLN A 9 10.94 14.15 -7.10
C GLN A 9 9.90 14.94 -7.92
N PRO A 10 10.25 15.51 -9.09
CA PRO A 10 9.38 16.46 -9.83
C PRO A 10 8.03 15.92 -10.29
N TRP A 11 7.85 14.59 -10.32
CA TRP A 11 6.58 13.92 -10.62
C TRP A 11 5.71 13.63 -9.38
N ASP A 12 6.11 14.09 -8.19
CA ASP A 12 5.32 14.04 -6.93
C ASP A 12 4.02 14.88 -6.97
N GLY A 13 3.66 15.40 -8.14
CA GLY A 13 2.44 16.15 -8.41
C GLY A 13 1.30 15.36 -9.04
N MET A 14 1.48 14.08 -9.43
CA MET A 14 0.31 13.26 -9.78
C MET A 14 -0.36 12.74 -8.50
N VAL A 15 -1.11 13.64 -7.85
CA VAL A 15 -2.19 13.24 -6.95
C VAL A 15 -3.28 12.62 -7.83
N ALA A 16 -3.07 11.40 -8.30
CA ALA A 16 -4.16 10.64 -8.91
C ALA A 16 -5.20 10.49 -7.81
N ARG A 17 -6.34 11.18 -7.97
CA ARG A 17 -7.56 10.90 -7.21
C ARG A 17 -7.98 9.48 -7.58
N THR A 18 -7.41 8.51 -6.90
CA THR A 18 -7.75 7.11 -7.13
C THR A 18 -8.92 6.74 -6.26
N GLY A 19 -9.87 6.02 -6.85
CA GLY A 19 -10.97 5.43 -6.11
C GLY A 19 -10.43 4.35 -5.18
N VAL A 20 -11.04 4.23 -4.01
CA VAL A 20 -10.84 3.10 -3.11
C VAL A 20 -12.20 2.52 -2.76
N TYR A 21 -12.26 1.20 -2.69
CA TYR A 21 -13.38 0.50 -2.10
C TYR A 21 -13.13 0.37 -0.60
N VAL A 22 -14.09 0.82 0.21
CA VAL A 22 -14.01 0.78 1.67
C VAL A 22 -15.14 -0.09 2.20
N ARG A 23 -14.80 -1.09 3.01
CA ARG A 23 -15.76 -1.90 3.77
C ARG A 23 -15.41 -1.88 5.24
N TYR A 24 -16.40 -1.60 6.08
CA TYR A 24 -16.25 -1.73 7.53
C TYR A 24 -16.26 -3.21 7.93
N GLU A 25 -15.28 -3.64 8.71
CA GLU A 25 -15.13 -5.02 9.18
C GLU A 25 -15.46 -5.18 10.68
N GLY A 26 -15.87 -4.09 11.35
CA GLY A 26 -16.24 -4.10 12.77
C GLY A 26 -15.20 -3.43 13.68
N GLU A 27 -15.34 -3.67 14.98
CA GLU A 27 -14.38 -3.17 15.98
C GLU A 27 -13.11 -4.05 15.97
N ASP A 28 -11.95 -3.40 15.96
CA ASP A 28 -10.64 -4.03 16.12
C ASP A 28 -10.44 -4.40 17.59
N LYS A 29 -10.65 -5.67 17.90
CA LYS A 29 -10.46 -6.27 19.23
C LYS A 29 -9.06 -6.88 19.41
N THR A 30 -8.15 -6.63 18.48
CA THR A 30 -6.81 -7.22 18.54
C THR A 30 -6.09 -6.68 19.79
N PRO A 31 -5.61 -7.55 20.70
CA PRO A 31 -4.90 -7.09 21.89
C PRO A 31 -3.63 -6.36 21.45
N VAL A 32 -3.55 -5.06 21.73
CA VAL A 32 -2.29 -4.34 21.58
C VAL A 32 -1.56 -4.50 22.90
N ALA A 33 -0.30 -4.95 22.84
CA ALA A 33 0.54 -4.99 24.04
C ALA A 33 0.50 -3.61 24.70
N ALA A 34 -0.10 -3.54 25.90
CA ALA A 34 -0.27 -2.29 26.60
C ALA A 34 1.12 -1.65 26.80
N PRO A 35 1.30 -0.35 26.52
CA PRO A 35 2.52 0.32 26.92
C PRO A 35 2.67 0.18 28.45
N ALA A 36 3.90 -0.06 28.91
CA ALA A 36 4.21 -0.44 30.31
C ALA A 36 3.74 0.57 31.38
N GLU A 37 3.34 1.78 30.97
CA GLU A 37 2.85 2.85 31.84
C GLU A 37 1.64 3.54 31.19
N SER A 38 0.43 3.06 31.41
CA SER A 38 -0.76 3.90 31.20
C SER A 38 -1.91 3.53 32.13
N THR A 39 -2.34 4.52 32.91
CA THR A 39 -3.63 4.65 33.63
C THR A 39 -4.80 4.04 32.84
N PRO A 40 -5.84 3.45 33.48
CA PRO A 40 -7.00 2.91 32.77
C PRO A 40 -7.73 4.00 31.98
N GLN A 41 -7.32 4.20 30.74
CA GLN A 41 -8.05 4.97 29.76
C GLN A 41 -9.18 4.05 29.27
N ARG A 42 -10.43 4.54 29.31
CA ARG A 42 -11.58 3.86 28.71
C ARG A 42 -11.14 3.32 27.35
N GLU A 43 -11.30 2.01 27.12
CA GLU A 43 -10.93 1.37 25.86
C GLU A 43 -11.56 2.16 24.71
N ALA A 44 -10.73 2.91 23.99
CA ALA A 44 -11.18 3.62 22.81
C ALA A 44 -11.56 2.55 21.79
N LYS A 45 -12.82 2.58 21.33
CA LYS A 45 -13.29 1.69 20.27
C LYS A 45 -12.42 1.91 19.04
N ARG A 46 -11.71 0.88 18.59
CA ARG A 46 -10.90 0.92 17.38
C ARG A 46 -11.73 0.34 16.25
N HIS A 47 -11.80 1.03 15.12
CA HIS A 47 -12.56 0.58 13.96
C HIS A 47 -11.64 -0.12 12.93
N LYS A 48 -12.08 -1.25 12.40
CA LYS A 48 -11.39 -2.01 11.37
C LYS A 48 -12.09 -1.85 10.02
N PHE A 49 -11.31 -1.58 8.99
CA PHE A 49 -11.75 -1.46 7.61
C PHE A 49 -10.92 -2.36 6.68
N LEU A 50 -11.56 -2.84 5.62
CA LEU A 50 -10.92 -3.30 4.40
C LEU A 50 -10.94 -2.15 3.41
N VAL A 51 -9.75 -1.71 3.00
CA VAL A 51 -9.60 -0.67 1.98
C VAL A 51 -8.84 -1.26 0.80
N LEU A 52 -9.49 -1.31 -0.36
CA LEU A 52 -8.92 -1.85 -1.59
C LEU A 52 -8.77 -0.75 -2.64
N ALA A 53 -7.63 -0.73 -3.31
CA ALA A 53 -7.48 0.06 -4.53
C ALA A 53 -8.39 -0.49 -5.62
N VAL A 54 -9.07 0.39 -6.37
CA VAL A 54 -9.92 -0.01 -7.50
C VAL A 54 -9.10 -0.36 -8.76
N ASN A 55 -7.78 -0.22 -8.72
CA ASN A 55 -6.92 -0.52 -9.86
C ASN A 55 -6.65 -2.02 -9.95
N CYS A 56 -7.04 -2.61 -11.07
CA CYS A 56 -6.77 -4.00 -11.41
C CYS A 56 -5.26 -4.30 -11.35
N ALA A 57 -4.89 -5.40 -10.71
CA ALA A 57 -3.50 -5.84 -10.55
C ALA A 57 -2.80 -6.27 -11.85
N HIS A 58 -3.51 -6.26 -12.98
CA HIS A 58 -2.94 -6.49 -14.32
C HIS A 58 -2.20 -5.23 -14.80
N LEU A 59 -2.94 -4.23 -15.28
CA LEU A 59 -2.38 -2.98 -15.85
C LEU A 59 -3.09 -1.73 -15.32
N GLY A 60 -3.78 -1.83 -14.19
CA GLY A 60 -4.33 -0.66 -13.49
C GLY A 60 -5.70 -0.17 -13.92
N CYS A 61 -6.38 -0.82 -14.88
CA CYS A 61 -7.77 -0.51 -15.24
C CYS A 61 -8.68 -0.49 -13.99
N PRO A 62 -9.66 0.42 -13.88
CA PRO A 62 -10.58 0.44 -12.75
C PRO A 62 -11.48 -0.80 -12.76
N VAL A 63 -11.60 -1.48 -11.63
CA VAL A 63 -12.54 -2.58 -11.41
C VAL A 63 -13.85 -2.04 -10.87
N SER A 64 -14.96 -2.71 -11.20
CA SER A 64 -16.28 -2.40 -10.67
C SER A 64 -16.79 -3.53 -9.78
N TRP A 65 -17.53 -3.18 -8.72
CA TRP A 65 -18.19 -4.13 -7.83
C TRP A 65 -19.55 -4.55 -8.39
N PHE A 66 -19.82 -5.84 -8.44
CA PHE A 66 -21.09 -6.42 -8.91
C PHE A 66 -21.78 -7.16 -7.76
N GLN A 67 -22.81 -6.53 -7.18
CA GLN A 67 -23.47 -6.98 -5.95
C GLN A 67 -24.08 -8.38 -6.06
N GLU A 68 -24.65 -8.71 -7.22
CA GLU A 68 -25.32 -9.99 -7.49
C GLU A 68 -24.34 -11.17 -7.43
N SER A 69 -23.10 -10.92 -7.84
CA SER A 69 -22.04 -11.93 -7.86
C SER A 69 -21.14 -11.89 -6.62
N GLY A 70 -21.08 -10.76 -5.92
CA GLY A 70 -20.11 -10.54 -4.84
C GLY A 70 -18.67 -10.45 -5.33
N LEU A 71 -18.46 -9.99 -6.57
CA LEU A 71 -17.15 -9.93 -7.22
C LEU A 71 -16.82 -8.52 -7.72
N PHE A 72 -15.52 -8.21 -7.75
CA PHE A 72 -14.99 -7.13 -8.57
C PHE A 72 -14.60 -7.66 -9.94
N MET A 73 -14.96 -6.94 -11.00
CA MET A 73 -14.59 -7.30 -12.37
C MET A 73 -13.90 -6.15 -13.09
N CYS A 74 -12.83 -6.48 -13.80
CA CYS A 74 -12.07 -5.58 -14.66
C CYS A 74 -12.58 -5.71 -16.10
N PRO A 75 -13.09 -4.63 -16.74
CA PRO A 75 -13.68 -4.69 -18.08
C PRO A 75 -12.65 -4.91 -19.19
N CYS A 76 -11.36 -4.64 -18.93
CA CYS A 76 -10.33 -4.67 -19.97
C CYS A 76 -10.05 -6.08 -20.50
N HIS A 77 -9.83 -7.05 -19.61
CA HIS A 77 -9.45 -8.43 -19.98
C HIS A 77 -10.02 -9.48 -19.02
N GLY A 78 -11.11 -9.16 -18.32
CA GLY A 78 -11.81 -10.11 -17.45
C GLY A 78 -11.06 -10.52 -16.18
N GLY A 79 -10.28 -9.60 -15.58
CA GLY A 79 -9.72 -9.83 -14.25
C GLY A 79 -10.84 -9.85 -13.19
N VAL A 80 -10.88 -10.88 -12.35
CA VAL A 80 -11.95 -11.08 -11.35
C VAL A 80 -11.36 -11.21 -9.95
N TYR A 81 -11.98 -10.56 -8.97
CA TYR A 81 -11.56 -10.58 -7.58
C TYR A 81 -12.75 -10.83 -6.64
N TYR A 82 -12.50 -11.54 -5.55
CA TYR A 82 -13.48 -11.71 -4.47
C TYR A 82 -13.69 -10.40 -3.70
N ALA A 83 -14.75 -10.38 -2.88
CA ALA A 83 -15.02 -9.29 -1.94
C ALA A 83 -13.85 -9.01 -0.96
N SER A 84 -12.94 -9.96 -0.75
CA SER A 84 -11.72 -9.79 0.04
C SER A 84 -10.62 -9.00 -0.69
N GLY A 85 -10.75 -8.84 -2.01
CA GLY A 85 -9.72 -8.34 -2.92
C GLY A 85 -8.80 -9.44 -3.47
N GLU A 86 -8.93 -10.68 -3.00
CA GLU A 86 -8.14 -11.80 -3.53
C GLU A 86 -8.49 -12.09 -4.99
N ARG A 87 -7.50 -12.55 -5.76
CA ARG A 87 -7.68 -12.93 -7.15
C ARG A 87 -8.60 -14.15 -7.22
N ALA A 88 -9.68 -14.03 -7.98
CA ALA A 88 -10.55 -15.14 -8.31
C ALA A 88 -10.18 -15.76 -9.67
N ALA A 89 -10.04 -14.93 -10.72
CA ALA A 89 -9.80 -15.40 -12.08
C ALA A 89 -9.19 -14.34 -13.00
N GLY A 90 -8.84 -14.77 -14.22
CA GLY A 90 -8.40 -13.92 -15.31
C GLY A 90 -6.88 -13.68 -15.35
N PRO A 91 -6.42 -12.77 -16.23
CA PRO A 91 -5.00 -12.47 -16.42
C PRO A 91 -4.22 -11.90 -15.22
N PRO A 92 -4.81 -11.12 -14.29
CA PRO A 92 -4.02 -10.50 -13.21
C PRO A 92 -3.22 -11.54 -12.43
N PRO A 93 -1.96 -11.30 -12.05
CA PRO A 93 -1.12 -12.30 -11.37
C PRO A 93 -1.41 -12.42 -9.87
N ARG A 94 -2.15 -11.47 -9.27
CA ARG A 94 -2.42 -11.39 -7.83
C ARG A 94 -3.72 -10.62 -7.56
N GLY A 95 -4.10 -10.51 -6.28
CA GLY A 95 -5.26 -9.74 -5.82
C GLY A 95 -5.09 -8.22 -5.90
N LEU A 96 -6.17 -7.49 -5.64
CA LEU A 96 -6.20 -6.04 -5.52
C LEU A 96 -5.27 -5.57 -4.40
N TYR A 97 -4.72 -4.36 -4.56
CA TYR A 97 -3.89 -3.76 -3.53
C TYR A 97 -4.72 -3.33 -2.32
N ARG A 98 -4.19 -3.61 -1.13
CA ARG A 98 -4.76 -3.11 0.12
C ARG A 98 -4.14 -1.75 0.43
N CYS A 99 -4.97 -0.75 0.69
CA CYS A 99 -4.49 0.56 1.09
C CYS A 99 -4.20 0.58 2.59
N VAL A 100 -3.14 1.30 2.97
CA VAL A 100 -2.88 1.64 4.37
C VAL A 100 -3.86 2.73 4.77
N TYR A 101 -4.42 2.60 5.97
CA TYR A 101 -5.33 3.60 6.52
C TYR A 101 -5.08 3.75 8.02
N ARG A 102 -5.61 4.85 8.57
CA ARG A 102 -5.72 5.09 10.01
C ARG A 102 -7.05 5.76 10.32
N VAL A 103 -7.49 5.61 11.57
CA VAL A 103 -8.66 6.33 12.10
C VAL A 103 -8.13 7.36 13.09
N THR A 104 -8.48 8.62 12.87
CA THR A 104 -8.10 9.76 13.73
C THR A 104 -9.36 10.40 14.29
N GLN A 105 -9.29 10.98 15.49
CA GLN A 105 -10.43 11.68 16.07
C GLN A 105 -10.19 13.19 16.00
N VAL A 106 -11.05 13.91 15.27
CA VAL A 106 -10.97 15.37 15.12
C VAL A 106 -12.25 15.98 15.68
N ARG A 107 -12.12 16.78 16.74
CA ARG A 107 -13.26 17.46 17.41
C ARG A 107 -14.40 16.50 17.83
N GLY A 108 -14.06 15.28 18.24
CA GLY A 108 -15.04 14.28 18.66
C GLY A 108 -15.67 13.46 17.55
N VAL A 109 -15.22 13.64 16.30
CA VAL A 109 -15.66 12.85 15.13
C VAL A 109 -14.51 11.96 14.66
N ASP A 110 -14.82 10.71 14.32
CA ASP A 110 -13.85 9.79 13.72
C ASP A 110 -13.68 10.08 12.23
N HIS A 111 -12.42 10.24 11.82
CA HIS A 111 -12.00 10.45 10.44
C HIS A 111 -11.19 9.24 9.96
N LEU A 112 -11.63 8.63 8.86
CA LEU A 112 -10.86 7.60 8.16
C LEU A 112 -9.91 8.27 7.16
N GLU A 113 -8.61 8.20 7.43
CA GLU A 113 -7.57 8.69 6.55
C GLU A 113 -6.93 7.51 5.81
N ILE A 114 -6.91 7.58 4.47
CA ILE A 114 -6.42 6.52 3.61
C ILE A 114 -5.18 7.04 2.88
N GLN A 115 -4.06 6.33 3.03
CA GLN A 115 -2.87 6.62 2.25
C GLN A 115 -3.15 6.24 0.78
N ALA A 116 -2.94 7.19 -0.12
CA ALA A 116 -3.08 6.94 -1.55
C ALA A 116 -2.18 5.75 -1.93
N PRO A 117 -2.74 4.72 -2.61
CA PRO A 117 -1.96 3.56 -3.01
C PRO A 117 -0.87 3.99 -4.00
N HIS A 118 0.37 3.62 -3.70
CA HIS A 118 1.48 3.71 -4.64
C HIS A 118 1.39 2.53 -5.61
N PHE A 119 1.07 2.81 -6.87
CA PHE A 119 1.08 1.77 -7.89
C PHE A 119 2.46 1.71 -8.51
N PRO A 120 3.13 0.54 -8.50
CA PRO A 120 4.40 0.40 -9.18
C PRO A 120 4.21 0.73 -10.66
N THR A 121 4.78 1.85 -11.06
CA THR A 121 5.04 2.23 -12.44
C THR A 121 6.26 1.44 -12.94
N LEU A 122 6.48 1.40 -14.26
CA LEU A 122 7.70 0.79 -14.81
C LEU A 122 8.98 1.39 -14.19
N GLN A 123 8.94 2.64 -13.73
CA GLN A 123 10.01 3.31 -13.00
C GLN A 123 10.28 2.75 -11.60
N ASP A 124 9.29 2.15 -10.92
CA ASP A 124 9.47 1.60 -9.57
C ASP A 124 10.29 0.29 -9.54
N THR A 125 10.57 -0.29 -10.71
CA THR A 125 11.41 -1.51 -10.84
C THR A 125 12.91 -1.19 -10.81
N LEU A 126 13.30 0.09 -10.84
CA LEU A 126 14.68 0.54 -10.74
C LEU A 126 15.03 0.98 -9.32
N GLU A 127 14.93 0.06 -8.35
CA GLU A 127 15.93 -0.20 -7.29
C GLU A 127 15.38 -1.16 -6.22
N PRO A 128 16.07 -2.30 -6.04
CA PRO A 128 17.13 -2.34 -5.04
C PRO A 128 18.41 -3.05 -5.54
N ALA A 129 18.91 -2.65 -6.72
CA ALA A 129 20.14 -3.21 -7.30
C ALA A 129 21.43 -2.42 -6.93
N ILE A 130 21.35 -1.23 -6.32
CA ILE A 130 22.52 -0.35 -6.14
C ILE A 130 23.20 -0.49 -4.75
N ARG A 131 22.64 -1.23 -3.78
CA ARG A 131 23.26 -1.34 -2.43
C ARG A 131 24.37 -2.39 -2.27
N SER A 132 24.68 -3.19 -3.30
CA SER A 132 25.65 -4.30 -3.15
C SER A 132 27.04 -4.07 -3.76
N GLN A 133 27.38 -2.87 -4.23
CA GLN A 133 28.71 -2.60 -4.82
C GLN A 133 29.29 -1.24 -4.40
N LYS A 134 29.84 -1.17 -3.18
CA LYS A 134 31.08 -0.43 -2.84
C LYS A 134 31.34 -0.50 -1.33
N SER A 135 31.77 -1.66 -0.86
CA SER A 135 32.57 -1.79 0.36
C SER A 135 33.83 -2.56 0.00
N GLU A 136 34.76 -1.89 -0.68
CA GLU A 136 36.16 -2.30 -0.84
C GLU A 136 36.91 -1.17 -1.55
N VAL A 137 37.23 -0.12 -0.78
CA VAL A 137 38.31 0.80 -1.10
C VAL A 137 39.33 0.65 0.02
N GLY A 138 40.49 0.09 -0.30
CA GLY A 138 41.65 0.14 0.57
C GLY A 138 42.72 -0.90 0.22
N GLY A 139 43.80 -0.48 -0.45
CA GLY A 139 45.09 -1.19 -0.40
C GLY A 139 45.89 -1.24 -1.69
N GLN A 140 46.78 -0.26 -1.88
CA GLN A 140 47.83 -0.21 -2.90
C GLN A 140 48.81 -1.39 -2.81
N LYS A 141 49.34 -1.87 -3.96
CA LYS A 141 50.73 -1.61 -4.40
C LYS A 141 51.09 -2.30 -5.72
N SER A 142 51.91 -1.57 -6.47
CA SER A 142 52.70 -1.87 -7.67
C SER A 142 53.46 -3.20 -7.67
N GLU A 143 53.59 -3.84 -8.85
CA GLU A 143 54.89 -4.19 -9.46
C GLU A 143 54.73 -4.63 -10.93
N VAL A 144 55.63 -4.13 -11.80
CA VAL A 144 55.74 -4.47 -13.22
C VAL A 144 56.85 -5.51 -13.38
N ARG A 145 56.54 -6.65 -13.99
CA ARG A 145 57.45 -7.65 -14.60
C ARG A 145 56.67 -8.20 -15.82
N GLY A 146 57.12 -8.21 -17.06
CA GLY A 146 58.44 -8.21 -17.66
C GLY A 146 58.49 -9.40 -18.63
N VAL A 147 58.32 -9.14 -19.93
CA VAL A 147 58.87 -9.90 -21.08
C VAL A 147 59.01 -8.91 -22.24
#